data_AF-A0A1S9ACE5-F1
#
_entry.id   AF-A0A1S9ACE5-F1
#
_cell.length_a   1.000
_cell.length_b   1.000
_cell.length_c   1.000
_cell.angle_alpha   90.00
_cell.angle_beta   90.00
_cell.angle_gamma   90.00
#
_symmetry.space_group_name_H-M   'P 1'
#
loop_
_entity.id
_entity.type
_entity.pdbx_description
1 polymer ?
#
loop_
_entity_poly.entity_id
_entity_poly.type
_entity_poly.pdbx_seq_one_letter_code
_entity_poly.pdbx_strand_id
1 'polypeptide(L)'
;MAAQAIIFDLSAFPDKDPATSDASRLLDQALHDGRHCALVTELPHREAGIRLRERFGDTAHHIFSVVLTGADYAASGHKAPYSIVLRTLELPPEAAVVVASSRPALQAARQARLRIRAQSLLARPR
;
A
#
# COMPACT_ATOMS: atom_id res chain seq x y z
N MET A 1 15.04 1.22 14.06
CA MET A 1 14.35 2.38 13.46
C MET A 1 12.94 1.97 13.06
N ALA A 2 11.94 2.79 13.38
CA ALA A 2 10.57 2.60 12.91
C ALA A 2 10.48 2.95 11.42
N ALA A 3 9.57 2.30 10.67
CA ALA A 3 9.34 2.67 9.27
C ALA A 3 8.83 4.11 9.19
N GLN A 4 9.39 4.91 8.28
CA GLN A 4 9.01 6.30 8.02
C GLN A 4 7.88 6.38 6.98
N ALA A 5 7.72 5.35 6.15
CA ALA A 5 6.60 5.23 5.21
C ALA A 5 5.91 3.87 5.26
N ILE A 6 4.61 3.89 4.99
CA ILE A 6 3.81 2.69 4.74
C ILE A 6 3.26 2.76 3.32
N ILE A 7 3.54 1.72 2.54
CA ILE A 7 3.07 1.55 1.17
C ILE A 7 1.96 0.51 1.20
N PHE A 8 0.74 0.93 0.90
CA PHE A 8 -0.43 0.06 0.86
C PHE A 8 -0.71 -0.34 -0.59
N ASP A 9 -0.89 -1.62 -0.85
CA ASP A 9 -1.54 -2.05 -2.08
C ASP A 9 -3.05 -2.00 -1.91
N LEU A 10 -3.79 -1.60 -2.94
CA LEU A 10 -5.26 -1.50 -2.85
C LEU A 10 -5.91 -2.85 -2.48
N SER A 11 -5.31 -3.99 -2.84
CA SER A 11 -5.80 -5.32 -2.43
C SER A 11 -5.79 -5.53 -0.91
N ALA A 12 -4.99 -4.76 -0.16
CA ALA A 12 -4.97 -4.82 1.29
C ALA A 12 -6.27 -4.30 1.91
N PHE A 13 -7.10 -3.58 1.17
CA PHE A 13 -8.36 -3.10 1.73
C PHE A 13 -9.52 -3.96 1.20
N PRO A 14 -10.19 -4.77 2.04
CA PRO A 14 -11.29 -5.63 1.62
C PRO A 14 -12.56 -4.81 1.31
N ASP A 15 -13.36 -5.25 0.33
CA ASP A 15 -14.55 -4.51 -0.14
C ASP A 15 -15.73 -4.50 0.86
N LYS A 16 -15.79 -5.45 1.81
CA LYS A 16 -16.99 -5.64 2.67
C LYS A 16 -16.95 -4.95 4.05
N ASP A 17 -15.78 -4.60 4.58
CA ASP A 17 -15.66 -3.82 5.81
C ASP A 17 -14.25 -3.20 5.93
N PRO A 18 -14.05 -1.95 5.49
CA PRO A 18 -12.75 -1.32 5.57
C PRO A 18 -12.36 -1.00 7.02
N ALA A 19 -13.31 -0.74 7.93
CA ALA A 19 -13.03 -0.24 9.28
C ALA A 19 -12.37 -1.31 10.18
N THR A 20 -12.55 -2.59 9.86
CA THR A 20 -11.99 -3.71 10.64
C THR A 20 -10.72 -4.30 10.03
N SER A 21 -10.26 -3.82 8.87
CA SER A 21 -9.05 -4.35 8.25
C SER A 21 -7.78 -3.87 8.96
N ASP A 22 -6.79 -4.77 9.07
CA ASP A 22 -5.46 -4.42 9.60
C ASP A 22 -4.80 -3.30 8.78
N ALA A 23 -5.09 -3.19 7.48
CA ALA A 23 -4.59 -2.09 6.65
C ALA A 23 -5.14 -0.73 7.08
N SER A 24 -6.45 -0.64 7.37
CA SER A 24 -7.05 0.63 7.82
C SER A 24 -6.51 1.04 9.20
N ARG A 25 -6.34 0.09 10.12
CA ARG A 25 -5.72 0.38 11.43
C ARG A 25 -4.28 0.88 11.29
N LEU A 26 -3.51 0.27 10.38
CA LEU A 26 -2.15 0.71 10.09
C LEU A 26 -2.11 2.08 9.41
N LEU A 27 -3.10 2.38 8.57
CA LEU A 27 -3.26 3.68 7.93
C LEU A 27 -3.56 4.75 8.97
N ASP A 28 -4.53 4.53 9.83
CA ASP A 28 -4.89 5.46 10.91
C ASP A 28 -3.71 5.70 11.86
N GLN A 29 -2.98 4.63 12.23
CA GLN A 29 -1.78 4.76 13.06
C GLN A 29 -0.67 5.53 12.33
N ALA A 30 -0.46 5.30 11.04
CA ALA A 30 0.54 6.01 10.27
C ALA A 30 0.22 7.51 10.15
N LEU A 31 -1.05 7.85 9.94
CA LEU A 31 -1.53 9.23 9.94
C LEU A 31 -1.32 9.89 11.32
N HIS A 32 -1.66 9.18 12.40
CA HIS A 32 -1.44 9.66 13.77
C HIS A 32 0.06 9.88 14.09
N ASP A 33 0.91 8.97 13.62
CA ASP A 33 2.36 9.03 13.79
C ASP A 33 3.04 10.05 12.85
N GLY A 34 2.28 10.70 11.95
CA GLY A 34 2.81 11.64 10.96
C GLY A 34 3.69 10.99 9.89
N ARG A 35 3.48 9.70 9.60
CA ARG A 35 4.25 8.94 8.61
C ARG A 35 3.69 9.10 7.21
N HIS A 36 4.56 8.97 6.22
CA HIS A 36 4.15 8.99 4.82
C HIS A 36 3.33 7.75 4.46
N CYS A 37 2.15 7.96 3.90
CA CYS A 37 1.29 6.90 3.40
C CYS A 37 1.28 6.96 1.87
N ALA A 38 1.62 5.84 1.22
CA ALA A 38 1.53 5.69 -0.22
C ALA A 38 0.57 4.57 -0.57
N LEU A 39 -0.12 4.70 -1.71
CA LEU A 39 -0.97 3.67 -2.27
C LEU A 39 -0.42 3.23 -3.62
N VAL A 40 -0.39 1.92 -3.85
CA VAL A 40 -0.06 1.29 -5.13
C VAL A 40 -1.24 0.43 -5.56
N THR A 41 -1.52 0.39 -6.85
CA THR A 41 -2.49 -0.56 -7.41
C THR A 41 -2.18 -0.86 -8.87
N GLU A 42 -2.39 -2.10 -9.26
CA GLU A 42 -2.35 -2.53 -10.68
C GLU A 42 -3.56 -2.01 -11.48
N LEU A 43 -4.62 -1.56 -10.79
CA LEU A 43 -5.83 -1.08 -11.46
C LEU A 43 -5.55 0.17 -12.29
N PRO A 44 -6.18 0.31 -13.48
CA PRO A 44 -6.12 1.53 -14.27
C PRO A 44 -6.57 2.75 -13.47
N HIS A 45 -6.02 3.93 -13.78
CA HIS A 45 -6.29 5.17 -13.04
C HIS A 45 -7.78 5.45 -12.79
N ARG A 46 -8.63 5.24 -13.80
CA ARG A 46 -10.07 5.46 -13.70
C ARG A 46 -10.74 4.53 -12.69
N GLU A 47 -10.39 3.24 -12.70
CA GLU A 47 -10.95 2.24 -11.78
C GLU A 47 -10.39 2.41 -10.36
N ALA A 48 -9.09 2.69 -10.25
CA ALA A 48 -8.44 3.00 -8.98
C ALA A 48 -9.09 4.23 -8.32
N GLY A 49 -9.36 5.29 -9.08
CA GLY A 49 -10.03 6.48 -8.58
C GLY A 49 -11.43 6.20 -8.05
N ILE A 50 -12.23 5.39 -8.76
CA ILE A 50 -13.56 4.98 -8.30
C ILE A 50 -13.45 4.20 -6.99
N ARG A 51 -12.59 3.17 -6.93
CA ARG A 51 -12.40 2.36 -5.72
C ARG A 51 -11.88 3.18 -4.54
N LEU A 52 -11.01 4.14 -4.79
CA LEU A 52 -10.49 5.03 -3.77
C LEU A 52 -11.57 5.94 -3.20
N ARG A 53 -12.43 6.52 -4.05
CA ARG A 53 -13.56 7.34 -3.61
C ARG A 53 -14.62 6.52 -2.88
N GLU A 54 -14.92 5.31 -3.35
CA GLU A 54 -15.83 4.41 -2.65
C GLU A 54 -15.31 4.03 -1.25
N ARG A 55 -13.99 3.91 -1.10
CA ARG A 55 -13.35 3.41 0.13
C ARG A 55 -12.99 4.49 1.14
N PHE A 56 -12.41 5.59 0.69
CA PHE A 56 -11.91 6.68 1.54
C PHE A 56 -12.66 7.99 1.30
N GLY A 57 -13.68 8.00 0.46
CA GLY A 57 -14.36 9.23 0.04
C GLY A 57 -13.41 10.18 -0.69
N ASP A 58 -13.72 11.46 -0.62
CA ASP A 58 -12.89 12.52 -1.21
C ASP A 58 -11.59 12.79 -0.42
N THR A 59 -11.40 12.12 0.72
CA THR A 59 -10.19 12.29 1.55
C THR A 59 -8.99 11.46 1.10
N ALA A 60 -9.16 10.57 0.11
CA ALA A 60 -8.07 9.73 -0.40
C ALA A 60 -6.81 10.53 -0.77
N HIS A 61 -6.98 11.71 -1.38
CA HIS A 61 -5.89 12.59 -1.79
C HIS A 61 -5.21 13.31 -0.61
N HIS A 62 -5.87 13.42 0.54
CA HIS A 62 -5.30 13.99 1.77
C HIS A 62 -4.60 12.92 2.62
N ILE A 63 -5.03 11.67 2.51
CA ILE A 63 -4.49 10.54 3.25
C ILE A 63 -3.18 10.04 2.62
N PHE A 64 -3.17 9.86 1.29
CA PHE A 64 -2.03 9.29 0.60
C PHE A 64 -1.18 10.38 -0.04
N SER A 65 0.07 10.51 0.38
CA SER A 65 1.04 11.43 -0.22
C SER A 65 1.38 11.05 -1.66
N VAL A 66 1.34 9.75 -1.97
CA VAL A 66 1.62 9.21 -3.30
C VAL A 66 0.59 8.15 -3.65
N VAL A 67 -0.01 8.25 -4.83
CA VAL A 67 -0.92 7.24 -5.39
C VAL A 67 -0.39 6.80 -6.75
N LEU A 68 0.08 5.55 -6.84
CA LEU A 68 0.55 4.93 -8.07
C LEU A 68 -0.51 3.97 -8.59
N THR A 69 -1.09 4.30 -9.75
CA THR A 69 -2.10 3.49 -10.44
C THR A 69 -1.53 2.83 -11.69
N GLY A 70 -2.11 1.72 -12.14
CA GLY A 70 -1.62 0.97 -13.30
C GLY A 70 -0.23 0.37 -13.05
N ALA A 71 0.06 0.00 -11.81
CA ALA A 71 1.34 -0.55 -11.40
C ALA A 71 1.61 -1.89 -12.10
N ASP A 72 2.73 -1.97 -12.82
CA ASP A 72 3.23 -3.22 -13.38
C ASP A 72 4.09 -3.94 -12.34
N TYR A 73 3.50 -4.91 -11.63
CA TYR A 73 4.21 -5.73 -10.66
C TYR A 73 5.24 -6.70 -11.28
N ALA A 74 5.23 -6.90 -12.60
CA ALA A 74 6.26 -7.65 -13.30
C ALA A 74 7.49 -6.79 -13.63
N ALA A 75 7.37 -5.46 -13.58
CA ALA A 75 8.49 -4.56 -13.80
C ALA A 75 9.52 -4.68 -12.67
N SER A 76 10.80 -4.64 -13.05
CA SER A 76 11.93 -4.77 -12.13
C SER A 76 12.85 -3.55 -12.13
N GLY A 77 13.70 -3.44 -11.11
CA GLY A 77 14.67 -2.35 -10.97
C GLY A 77 14.00 -0.99 -10.76
N HIS A 78 14.46 0.03 -11.47
CA HIS A 78 13.99 1.42 -11.33
C HIS A 78 12.56 1.65 -11.85
N LYS A 79 12.01 0.70 -12.61
CA LYS A 79 10.62 0.74 -13.12
C LYS A 79 9.65 -0.01 -12.22
N ALA A 80 10.15 -0.76 -11.24
CA ALA A 80 9.29 -1.47 -10.31
C ALA A 80 8.43 -0.46 -9.53
N PRO A 81 7.14 -0.75 -9.29
CA PRO A 81 6.22 0.22 -8.71
C PRO A 81 6.67 0.70 -7.34
N TYR A 82 7.23 -0.18 -6.52
CA TYR A 82 7.77 0.20 -5.22
C TYR A 82 9.02 1.09 -5.32
N SER A 83 9.89 0.85 -6.30
CA SER A 83 11.07 1.71 -6.54
C SER A 83 10.65 3.12 -6.93
N ILE A 84 9.57 3.25 -7.72
CA ILE A 84 9.01 4.55 -8.10
C ILE A 84 8.49 5.27 -6.86
N VAL A 85 7.68 4.61 -6.02
CA VAL A 85 7.13 5.21 -4.80
C VAL A 85 8.23 5.64 -3.84
N LEU A 86 9.22 4.79 -3.58
CA LEU A 86 10.35 5.11 -2.68
C LEU A 86 11.14 6.31 -3.18
N ARG A 87 11.37 6.40 -4.50
CA ARG A 87 12.05 7.54 -5.12
C ARG A 87 11.23 8.82 -4.98
N THR A 88 9.92 8.76 -5.17
CA THR A 88 9.01 9.91 -5.01
C THR A 88 8.95 10.38 -3.56
N LEU A 89 9.04 9.45 -2.61
CA LEU A 89 9.09 9.76 -1.18
C LEU A 89 10.49 10.14 -0.68
N GLU A 90 11.52 10.03 -1.54
CA GLU A 90 12.92 10.23 -1.17
C GLU A 90 13.38 9.35 0.01
N LEU A 91 12.80 8.14 0.11
CA LEU A 91 13.05 7.21 1.20
C LEU A 91 13.81 5.96 0.73
N PRO A 92 14.73 5.43 1.57
CA PRO A 92 15.36 4.17 1.26
C PRO A 92 14.43 2.98 1.58
N PRO A 93 14.61 1.81 0.94
CA PRO A 93 13.77 0.62 1.14
C PRO A 93 13.61 0.19 2.60
N GLU A 94 14.65 0.31 3.42
CA GLU A 94 14.64 -0.04 4.84
C GLU A 94 13.74 0.86 5.70
N ALA A 95 13.42 2.06 5.21
CA ALA A 95 12.53 3.02 5.87
C ALA A 95 11.05 2.81 5.49
N ALA A 96 10.74 1.86 4.61
CA ALA A 96 9.38 1.59 4.17
C ALA A 96 8.90 0.18 4.55
N VAL A 97 7.58 0.06 4.71
CA VAL A 97 6.91 -1.24 4.87
C VAL A 97 5.75 -1.34 3.88
N VAL A 98 5.62 -2.50 3.23
CA VAL A 98 4.55 -2.80 2.28
C VAL A 98 3.45 -3.59 2.97
N VAL A 99 2.21 -3.16 2.79
CA VAL A 99 0.99 -3.86 3.23
C VAL A 99 0.22 -4.26 1.99
N ALA A 100 0.16 -5.56 1.70
CA ALA A 100 -0.49 -6.11 0.52
C ALA A 100 -1.13 -7.46 0.82
N SER A 101 -2.17 -7.83 0.06
CA SER A 101 -2.80 -9.16 0.11
C SER A 101 -2.66 -9.95 -1.20
N SER A 102 -2.47 -9.27 -2.33
CA SER A 102 -2.32 -9.92 -3.63
C SER A 102 -0.94 -10.57 -3.79
N ARG A 103 -0.92 -11.77 -4.41
CA ARG A 103 0.31 -12.49 -4.76
C ARG A 103 1.30 -11.64 -5.60
N PRO A 104 0.90 -10.96 -6.68
CA PRO A 104 1.83 -10.14 -7.47
C PRO A 104 2.46 -9.01 -6.65
N ALA A 105 1.68 -8.31 -5.84
CA ALA A 105 2.20 -7.24 -4.98
C ALA A 105 3.19 -7.77 -3.93
N LEU A 106 2.88 -8.90 -3.29
CA LEU A 106 3.78 -9.55 -2.32
C LEU A 106 5.08 -10.01 -2.98
N GLN A 107 5.01 -10.56 -4.20
CA GLN A 107 6.20 -11.01 -4.94
C GLN A 107 7.09 -9.82 -5.32
N ALA A 108 6.52 -8.76 -5.87
CA ALA A 108 7.26 -7.55 -6.23
C ALA A 108 7.91 -6.90 -4.99
N ALA A 109 7.24 -6.91 -3.83
CA ALA A 109 7.79 -6.36 -2.60
C ALA A 109 8.98 -7.19 -2.09
N ARG A 110 8.92 -8.52 -2.23
CA ARG A 110 10.05 -9.42 -1.92
C ARG A 110 11.23 -9.19 -2.85
N GLN A 111 10.98 -9.02 -4.15
CA GLN A 111 12.02 -8.72 -5.13
C GLN A 111 12.71 -7.38 -4.83
N ALA A 112 11.95 -6.38 -4.37
CA ALA A 112 12.47 -5.10 -3.91
C ALA A 112 13.13 -5.14 -2.52
N ARG A 113 13.21 -6.32 -1.86
CA ARG A 113 13.73 -6.53 -0.51
C ARG A 113 13.05 -5.65 0.55
N LEU A 114 11.78 -5.33 0.34
CA LEU A 114 11.01 -4.51 1.27
C LEU A 114 10.48 -5.34 2.43
N ARG A 115 10.31 -4.67 3.57
CA ARG A 115 9.62 -5.27 4.72
C ARG A 115 8.15 -5.40 4.35
N ILE A 116 7.60 -6.60 4.47
CA ILE A 116 6.19 -6.86 4.18
C ILE A 116 5.47 -7.11 5.50
N ARG A 117 4.41 -6.34 5.75
CA ARG A 117 3.37 -6.73 6.70
C ARG A 117 2.26 -7.43 5.92
N ALA A 118 2.32 -8.76 5.92
CA ALA A 118 1.18 -9.55 5.47
C ALA A 118 0.02 -9.27 6.42
N GLN A 119 -1.17 -9.03 5.87
CA GLN A 119 -2.37 -9.07 6.67
C GLN A 119 -2.48 -10.45 7.28
N SER A 120 -2.72 -10.52 8.58
CA SER A 120 -2.96 -11.80 9.22
C SER A 120 -4.33 -12.29 8.75
N LEU A 121 -4.38 -12.97 7.59
CA LEU A 121 -5.52 -13.79 7.17
C LEU A 121 -5.61 -15.06 8.04
N LEU A 122 -5.35 -14.95 9.34
CA LEU A 122 -5.59 -16.00 10.32
C LEU A 122 -6.96 -15.76 10.98
N ALA A 123 -8.00 -15.80 10.17
CA ALA A 123 -9.24 -16.44 10.62
C ALA A 123 -9.02 -17.95 10.48
N ARG A 124 -8.40 -18.58 11.49
CA ARG A 124 -8.65 -19.99 11.76
C ARG A 124 -9.95 -20.04 12.58
N PRO A 125 -11.09 -20.48 12.04
CA PRO A 125 -12.13 -21.01 12.91
C PRO A 125 -11.58 -22.31 13.50
N ARG A 126 -11.62 -22.42 14.83
CA ARG A 126 -11.58 -23.71 15.52
C ARG A 126 -12.95 -24.36 15.42
#